data_AF-D3ATC7-F1
#
_entry.id   AF-D3ATC7-F1
#
_cell.length_a   1.000
_cell.length_b   1.000
_cell.length_c   1.000
_cell.angle_alpha   90.00
_cell.angle_beta   90.00
_cell.angle_gamma   90.00
#
_symmetry.space_group_name_H-M   'P 1'
#
loop_
_entity.id
_entity.type
_entity.pdbx_description
1 polymer ?
#
loop_
_entity_poly.entity_id
_entity_poly.type
_entity_poly.pdbx_seq_one_letter_code
_entity_poly.pdbx_strand_id
1 'polypeptide(L)'
;MEPELFSEIYNCYFLVVRRILDEAAEHGLSECDLNRIADTYGYEESALSIVPKLVSGEWNLLERSGEGNPGRPLFRSRVKAPAPLPLTKLQRSWLKAISADPRFRLFFTDEECRELDQDL
;
A
#
# COMPACT_ATOMS: atom_id res chain seq x y z
N MET A 1 -14.54 4.45 -20.62
CA MET A 1 -14.61 4.25 -19.17
C MET A 1 -13.17 4.20 -18.70
N GLU A 2 -12.71 5.30 -18.11
CA GLU A 2 -11.30 5.65 -17.97
C GLU A 2 -10.56 4.64 -17.08
N PRO A 3 -9.53 3.92 -17.58
CA PRO A 3 -8.70 3.02 -16.77
C PRO A 3 -7.92 3.76 -15.66
N GLU A 4 -7.82 5.10 -15.76
CA GLU A 4 -7.08 5.95 -14.83
C GLU A 4 -7.73 6.00 -13.44
N LEU A 5 -9.06 6.10 -13.36
CA LEU A 5 -9.80 6.05 -12.10
C LEU A 5 -9.59 4.72 -11.35
N PHE A 6 -9.49 3.61 -12.11
CA PHE A 6 -9.21 2.29 -11.56
C PHE A 6 -7.76 2.17 -11.06
N SER A 7 -6.77 2.75 -11.75
CA SER A 7 -5.39 2.69 -11.26
C SER A 7 -5.17 3.40 -9.92
N GLU A 8 -5.96 4.44 -9.64
CA GLU A 8 -5.82 5.29 -8.45
C GLU A 8 -6.54 4.70 -7.24
N ILE A 9 -7.74 4.17 -7.43
CA ILE A 9 -8.51 3.49 -6.35
C ILE A 9 -7.80 2.20 -5.93
N TYR A 10 -7.21 1.46 -6.88
CA TYR A 10 -6.53 0.20 -6.57
C TYR A 10 -5.13 0.39 -5.98
N ASN A 11 -4.57 1.61 -5.99
CA ASN A 11 -3.32 1.90 -5.30
C ASN A 11 -3.43 1.63 -3.79
N CYS A 12 -4.58 1.94 -3.20
CA CYS A 12 -4.87 1.63 -1.80
C CYS A 12 -4.79 0.13 -1.51
N TYR A 13 -5.25 -0.72 -2.44
CA TYR A 13 -5.17 -2.17 -2.28
C TYR A 13 -3.72 -2.66 -2.30
N PHE A 14 -2.90 -2.11 -3.20
CA PHE A 14 -1.48 -2.40 -3.23
C PHE A 14 -0.78 -1.97 -1.94
N LEU A 15 -1.13 -0.81 -1.38
CA LEU A 15 -0.57 -0.33 -0.12
C LEU A 15 -0.94 -1.25 1.05
N VAL A 16 -2.20 -1.67 1.14
CA VAL A 16 -2.66 -2.63 2.16
C VAL A 16 -1.92 -3.95 2.04
N VAL A 17 -1.84 -4.54 0.85
CA VAL A 17 -1.13 -5.81 0.63
C VAL A 17 0.35 -5.67 0.96
N ARG A 18 1.00 -4.59 0.51
CA ARG A 18 2.40 -4.31 0.83
C ARG A 18 2.61 -4.26 2.35
N ARG A 19 1.74 -3.55 3.07
CA ARG A 19 1.80 -3.44 4.53
C ARG A 19 1.62 -4.78 5.23
N ILE A 20 0.66 -5.58 4.77
CA ILE A 20 0.46 -6.95 5.25
C ILE A 20 1.74 -7.78 5.06
N LEU A 21 2.41 -7.69 3.91
CA LEU A 21 3.65 -8.43 3.64
C LEU A 21 4.80 -7.99 4.54
N ASP A 22 4.93 -6.68 4.82
CA ASP A 22 5.92 -6.15 5.75
C ASP A 22 5.69 -6.70 7.18
N GLU A 23 4.48 -6.54 7.73
CA GLU A 23 4.17 -6.99 9.10
C GLU A 23 4.20 -8.53 9.22
N ALA A 24 3.75 -9.25 8.18
CA ALA A 24 3.82 -10.71 8.15
C ALA A 24 5.23 -11.27 8.04
N ALA A 25 6.19 -10.51 7.50
CA ALA A 25 7.59 -10.91 7.45
C ALA A 25 8.27 -10.79 8.83
N GLU A 26 7.88 -9.79 9.64
CA GLU A 26 8.49 -9.51 10.94
C GLU A 26 8.04 -10.48 12.03
N HIS A 27 6.73 -10.65 12.22
CA HIS A 27 6.19 -11.42 13.35
C HIS A 27 5.10 -12.42 12.97
N GLY A 28 4.66 -12.43 11.71
CA GLY A 28 3.51 -13.23 11.28
C GLY A 28 2.18 -12.65 11.78
N LEU A 29 1.11 -12.91 11.03
CA LEU A 29 -0.19 -12.29 11.25
C LEU A 29 -1.30 -13.33 11.45
N SER A 30 -2.23 -13.06 12.35
CA SER A 30 -3.50 -13.79 12.38
C SER A 30 -4.48 -13.24 11.35
N GLU A 31 -5.55 -13.98 11.04
CA GLU A 31 -6.61 -13.46 10.17
C GLU A 31 -7.29 -12.20 10.74
N CYS A 32 -7.38 -12.07 12.07
CA CYS A 32 -7.86 -10.83 12.70
C CYS A 32 -6.92 -9.65 12.43
N ASP A 33 -5.61 -9.87 12.41
CA ASP A 33 -4.64 -8.83 12.08
C ASP A 33 -4.74 -8.43 10.60
N LEU A 34 -4.92 -9.38 9.70
CA LEU A 34 -5.13 -9.11 8.28
C LEU A 34 -6.35 -8.21 8.06
N ASN A 35 -7.49 -8.54 8.71
CA ASN A 35 -8.70 -7.71 8.66
C ASN A 35 -8.46 -6.33 9.26
N ARG A 36 -7.84 -6.24 10.45
CA ARG A 36 -7.50 -4.96 11.09
C ARG A 36 -6.67 -4.07 10.18
N ILE A 37 -5.64 -4.61 9.53
CA ILE A 37 -4.77 -3.84 8.61
C ILE A 37 -5.57 -3.38 7.39
N ALA A 38 -6.40 -4.24 6.82
CA ALA A 38 -7.25 -3.90 5.69
C ALA A 38 -8.29 -2.82 6.04
N ASP A 39 -8.89 -2.86 7.23
CA ASP A 39 -9.84 -1.85 7.70
C ASP A 39 -9.16 -0.52 8.05
N THR A 40 -7.93 -0.56 8.54
CA THR A 40 -7.21 0.66 8.98
C THR A 40 -6.64 1.45 7.80
N TYR A 41 -6.12 0.76 6.79
CA TYR A 41 -5.38 1.38 5.68
C TYR A 41 -6.07 1.25 4.32
N GLY A 42 -7.14 0.45 4.25
CA GLY A 42 -7.94 0.23 3.07
C GLY A 42 -9.19 1.13 3.01
N TYR A 43 -9.90 1.06 1.89
CA TYR A 43 -11.32 1.39 1.84
C TYR A 43 -12.15 0.33 2.57
N GLU A 44 -13.39 0.67 2.93
CA GLU A 44 -14.33 -0.23 3.65
C GLU A 44 -14.49 -1.61 2.97
N GLU A 45 -14.45 -1.67 1.64
CA GLU A 45 -14.57 -2.91 0.85
C GLU A 45 -13.24 -3.72 0.76
N SER A 46 -12.14 -3.18 1.25
CA SER A 46 -10.80 -3.76 1.06
C SER A 46 -10.64 -5.06 1.83
N ALA A 47 -11.13 -5.13 3.06
CA ALA A 47 -11.07 -6.35 3.86
C ALA A 47 -11.79 -7.51 3.16
N LEU A 48 -13.00 -7.25 2.63
CA LEU A 48 -13.82 -8.22 1.91
C LEU A 48 -13.17 -8.70 0.60
N SER A 49 -12.36 -7.86 -0.04
CA SER A 49 -11.74 -8.16 -1.32
C SER A 49 -10.34 -8.77 -1.21
N ILE A 50 -9.57 -8.37 -0.20
CA ILE A 50 -8.14 -8.70 -0.04
C ILE A 50 -7.95 -9.91 0.86
N VAL A 51 -8.54 -9.89 2.06
CA VAL A 51 -8.26 -10.87 3.10
C VAL A 51 -8.63 -12.30 2.68
N PRO A 52 -9.82 -12.56 2.09
CA PRO A 52 -10.18 -13.90 1.65
C PRO A 52 -9.19 -14.49 0.64
N LYS A 53 -8.65 -13.67 -0.28
CA LYS A 53 -7.72 -14.12 -1.33
C LYS A 53 -6.32 -14.42 -0.78
N LEU A 54 -5.93 -13.74 0.29
CA LEU A 54 -4.68 -14.01 1.01
C LEU A 54 -4.81 -15.28 1.86
N VAL A 55 -5.91 -15.42 2.61
CA VAL A 55 -6.17 -16.55 3.51
C VAL A 55 -6.42 -17.86 2.75
N SER A 56 -7.16 -17.80 1.63
CA SER A 56 -7.42 -18.96 0.77
C SER A 56 -6.16 -19.46 0.05
N GLY A 57 -5.13 -18.62 -0.04
CA GLY A 57 -3.92 -18.89 -0.81
C GLY A 57 -4.05 -18.59 -2.30
N GLU A 58 -5.15 -18.01 -2.78
CA GLU A 58 -5.35 -17.64 -4.19
C GLU A 58 -4.20 -16.78 -4.72
N TRP A 59 -3.77 -15.77 -3.96
CA TRP A 59 -2.65 -14.91 -4.35
C TRP A 59 -1.28 -15.49 -4.03
N ASN A 60 -1.22 -16.55 -3.22
CA ASN A 60 -0.01 -17.30 -2.93
C ASN A 60 1.14 -16.45 -2.32
N LEU A 61 0.81 -15.30 -1.70
CA LEU A 61 1.78 -14.36 -1.13
C LEU A 61 2.15 -14.67 0.34
N LEU A 62 1.26 -15.38 1.05
CA LEU A 62 1.43 -15.76 2.44
C LEU A 62 1.57 -17.27 2.57
N GLU A 63 2.37 -17.69 3.53
CA GLU A 63 2.51 -19.08 3.95
C GLU A 63 1.79 -19.27 5.28
N ARG A 64 0.92 -20.29 5.32
CA ARG A 64 0.18 -20.66 6.51
C ARG A 64 1.09 -21.48 7.42
N SER A 65 1.58 -20.87 8.49
CA SER A 65 2.37 -21.54 9.53
C SER A 65 1.47 -22.18 10.58
N GLY A 66 1.85 -23.39 11.00
CA GLY A 66 1.24 -24.12 12.12
C GLY A 66 1.71 -23.64 13.50
N GLU A 67 2.59 -22.65 13.58
CA GLU A 67 3.15 -22.10 14.83
C GLU A 67 2.14 -21.28 15.68
N GLY A 68 0.84 -21.46 15.48
CA GLY A 68 -0.24 -20.81 16.22
C GLY A 68 -1.04 -21.78 17.10
N ASN A 69 -1.98 -21.25 17.88
CA ASN A 69 -2.93 -22.08 18.61
C ASN A 69 -3.68 -23.02 17.65
N PRO A 70 -4.01 -24.26 18.04
CA PRO A 70 -4.83 -25.16 17.22
C PRO A 70 -6.13 -24.46 16.79
N GLY A 71 -6.34 -24.35 15.48
CA GLY A 71 -7.50 -23.65 14.89
C GLY A 71 -7.29 -22.16 14.57
N ARG A 72 -6.15 -21.56 14.94
CA ARG A 72 -5.77 -20.18 14.59
C ARG A 72 -4.37 -20.16 13.96
N PRO A 73 -4.26 -20.38 12.64
CA PRO A 73 -2.97 -20.34 11.96
C PRO A 73 -2.38 -18.93 11.99
N LEU A 74 -1.05 -18.85 11.90
CA LEU A 74 -0.35 -17.60 11.60
C LEU A 74 0.04 -17.58 10.13
N PHE A 75 -0.01 -16.43 9.51
CA PHE A 75 0.37 -16.19 8.13
C PHE A 75 1.70 -15.43 8.11
N ARG A 76 2.72 -16.01 7.47
CA ARG A 76 4.00 -15.35 7.24
C ARG A 76 4.16 -14.96 5.78
N SER A 77 4.92 -13.90 5.51
CA SER A 77 5.16 -13.48 4.14
C SER A 77 6.09 -14.45 3.41
N ARG A 78 5.72 -14.84 2.18
CA ARG A 78 6.58 -15.65 1.29
C ARG A 78 7.50 -14.80 0.44
N VAL A 79 7.15 -13.53 0.28
CA VAL A 79 7.85 -12.58 -0.57
C VAL A 79 8.25 -11.37 0.24
N LYS A 80 9.37 -10.76 -0.12
CA LYS A 80 9.70 -9.44 0.41
C LYS A 80 8.66 -8.44 -0.10
N ALA A 81 8.18 -7.56 0.77
CA ALA A 81 7.29 -6.51 0.33
C ALA A 81 7.99 -5.66 -0.75
N PRO A 82 7.25 -5.26 -1.80
CA PRO A 82 7.82 -4.41 -2.84
C PRO A 82 8.25 -3.06 -2.26
N ALA A 83 9.15 -2.37 -2.97
CA ALA A 83 9.51 -0.98 -2.65
C ALA A 83 8.24 -0.09 -2.62
N PRO A 84 8.27 1.05 -1.91
CA PRO A 84 7.15 1.99 -1.93
C PRO A 84 6.69 2.29 -3.35
N LEU A 85 5.37 2.29 -3.57
CA LEU A 85 4.82 2.54 -4.89
C LEU A 85 5.27 3.92 -5.39
N PRO A 86 5.69 4.03 -6.65
CA PRO A 86 5.94 5.33 -7.24
C PRO A 86 4.64 6.13 -7.25
N LEU A 87 4.75 7.47 -7.16
CA LEU A 87 3.57 8.35 -7.13
C LEU A 87 2.63 8.07 -8.31
N THR A 88 1.32 8.08 -8.06
CA THR A 88 0.35 7.96 -9.15
C THR A 88 0.43 9.19 -10.06
N LYS A 89 -0.11 9.09 -11.27
CA LYS A 89 -0.17 10.24 -12.18
C LYS A 89 -0.91 11.42 -11.53
N LEU A 90 -2.06 11.17 -10.90
CA LEU A 90 -2.81 12.21 -10.19
C LEU A 90 -2.00 12.84 -9.05
N GLN A 91 -1.29 12.04 -8.25
CA GLN A 91 -0.42 12.57 -7.19
C GLN A 91 0.68 13.47 -7.77
N ARG A 92 1.32 13.06 -8.88
CA ARG A 92 2.31 13.90 -9.56
C ARG A 92 1.70 15.18 -10.13
N SER A 93 0.57 15.08 -10.81
CA SER A 93 -0.14 16.24 -11.37
C SER A 93 -0.57 17.22 -10.28
N TRP A 94 -1.01 16.72 -9.13
CA TRP A 94 -1.34 17.54 -7.96
C TRP A 94 -0.11 18.24 -7.37
N LEU A 95 1.01 17.52 -7.22
CA LEU A 95 2.28 18.13 -6.79
C LEU A 95 2.74 19.22 -7.77
N LYS A 96 2.65 18.99 -9.08
CA LYS A 96 2.94 19.99 -10.12
C LYS A 96 2.04 21.21 -10.01
N ALA A 97 0.75 21.01 -9.73
CA ALA A 97 -0.18 22.12 -9.56
C ALA A 97 0.15 22.96 -8.32
N ILE A 98 0.59 22.33 -7.24
CA ILE A 98 0.99 23.01 -6.00
C ILE A 98 2.32 23.74 -6.18
N SER A 99 3.32 23.11 -6.80
CA SER A 99 4.64 23.71 -7.02
C SER A 99 4.59 24.92 -7.95
N ALA A 100 3.57 24.98 -8.83
CA ALA A 100 3.34 26.11 -9.71
C ALA A 100 2.85 27.38 -8.98
N ASP A 101 2.36 27.30 -7.74
CA ASP A 101 1.96 28.48 -6.97
C ASP A 101 3.22 29.25 -6.51
N PRO A 102 3.33 30.57 -6.77
CA PRO A 102 4.51 31.34 -6.36
C PRO A 102 4.80 31.29 -4.86
N ARG A 103 3.78 31.09 -4.01
CA ARG A 103 3.92 30.97 -2.56
C ARG A 103 4.60 29.68 -2.14
N PHE A 104 4.66 28.67 -3.01
CA PHE A 104 5.41 27.43 -2.76
C PHE A 104 6.88 27.72 -2.45
N ARG A 105 7.48 28.70 -3.13
CA ARG A 105 8.86 29.15 -2.91
C ARG A 105 9.12 29.79 -1.54
N LEU A 106 8.10 30.07 -0.75
CA LEU A 106 8.29 30.57 0.62
C LEU A 106 8.71 29.46 1.59
N PHE A 107 8.51 28.20 1.22
CA PHE A 107 8.76 27.03 2.07
C PHE A 107 9.98 26.21 1.66
N PHE A 108 10.57 26.51 0.50
CA PHE A 108 11.66 25.75 -0.09
C PHE A 108 12.73 26.69 -0.66
N THR A 109 13.97 26.23 -0.66
CA THR A 109 15.09 26.92 -1.29
C THR A 109 15.02 26.81 -2.82
N ASP A 110 15.72 27.72 -3.51
CA ASP A 110 15.82 27.69 -4.98
C ASP A 110 16.52 26.42 -5.51
N GLU A 111 17.32 25.73 -4.69
CA GLU A 111 17.93 24.44 -5.05
C GLU A 111 16.89 23.32 -4.97
N GLU A 112 16.16 23.23 -3.84
CA GLU A 112 15.10 22.22 -3.65
C GLU A 112 13.99 22.35 -4.70
N CYS A 113 13.65 23.58 -5.11
CA CYS A 113 12.68 23.80 -6.19
C CYS A 113 13.20 23.31 -7.55
N ARG A 114 14.51 23.47 -7.82
CA ARG A 114 15.14 23.01 -9.07
C ARG A 114 15.25 21.49 -9.13
N GLU A 115 15.52 20.83 -8.02
CA GLU A 115 15.50 19.37 -7.93
C GLU A 115 14.08 18.83 -8.16
N LEU A 116 13.08 19.45 -7.52
CA LEU A 116 11.68 19.06 -7.67
C LEU A 116 11.18 19.15 -9.13
N ASP A 117 11.58 20.18 -9.87
CA ASP A 117 11.24 20.35 -11.29
C ASP A 117 11.89 19.29 -12.21
N GLN A 118 12.99 18.67 -11.79
CA GLN A 118 13.65 17.59 -12.55
C GLN A 118 12.98 16.22 -12.32
N ASP A 119 12.42 16.01 -11.13
CA ASP A 119 11.86 14.72 -10.69
C ASP A 119 10.36 14.54 -10.94
N LEU A 120 9.61 15.62 -11.17
CA LEU A 120 8.15 15.61 -11.41
C LEU A 120 7.77 15.52 -12.89
#